data_AF-A0A1Y1YBC4-F1
#
_entry.id   AF-A0A1Y1YBC4-F1
#
_cell.length_a   1.000
_cell.length_b   1.000
_cell.length_c   1.000
_cell.angle_alpha   90.00
_cell.angle_beta   90.00
_cell.angle_gamma   90.00
#
_symmetry.space_group_name_H-M   'P 1'
#
loop_
_entity.id
_entity.type
_entity.pdbx_description
1 polymer ?
#
loop_
_entity_poly.entity_id
_entity_poly.type
_entity_poly.pdbx_seq_one_letter_code
_entity_poly.pdbx_strand_id
1 'polypeptide(L)'
;MSPTLPAFHTSTPLDPSFSKDVLDTHLIYDYTAENPSTGAKEKWRYEMWFFSSNRIVYAIHGGPMAGRINDQTCSYQCVHPGETWQCNWLEETGTVCSLVYDVVSSRAYSSPA
;
A
#
# COMPACT_ATOMS: atom_id res chain seq x y z
N MET A 1 -17.25 16.37 3.73
CA MET A 1 -18.30 15.34 3.73
C MET A 1 -17.69 14.08 4.32
N SER A 2 -18.26 13.53 5.39
CA SER A 2 -17.79 12.26 5.94
C SER A 2 -18.17 11.11 4.99
N PRO A 3 -17.30 10.12 4.77
CA PRO A 3 -17.59 9.03 3.83
C PRO A 3 -18.78 8.19 4.32
N THR A 4 -19.62 7.77 3.38
CA THR A 4 -20.83 6.95 3.61
C THR A 4 -20.51 5.48 3.90
N LEU A 5 -19.23 5.09 3.90
CA LEU A 5 -18.72 3.75 4.17
C LEU A 5 -17.53 3.82 5.14
N PRO A 6 -17.22 2.73 5.88
CA PRO A 6 -15.99 2.65 6.65
C PRO A 6 -14.80 2.94 5.72
N ALA A 7 -13.97 3.89 6.11
CA ALA A 7 -12.81 4.29 5.35
C ALA A 7 -11.71 4.70 6.33
N PHE A 8 -10.46 4.60 5.89
CA PHE A 8 -9.36 5.11 6.68
C PHE A 8 -9.49 6.62 6.84
N HIS A 9 -9.60 7.06 8.09
CA HIS A 9 -9.65 8.47 8.42
C HIS A 9 -8.28 8.94 8.89
N THR A 10 -7.70 9.88 8.15
CA THR A 10 -6.56 10.70 8.59
C THR A 10 -7.08 12.04 9.08
N SER A 11 -6.73 12.40 10.31
CA SER A 11 -7.08 13.71 10.90
C SER A 11 -6.11 14.82 10.51
N THR A 12 -4.97 14.48 9.91
CA THR A 12 -3.99 15.43 9.40
C THR A 12 -4.25 15.75 7.94
N PRO A 13 -4.10 17.02 7.52
CA PRO A 13 -4.08 17.37 6.10
C PRO A 13 -2.99 16.59 5.35
N LEU A 14 -3.15 16.46 4.04
CA LEU A 14 -2.11 15.89 3.18
C LEU A 14 -0.89 16.82 3.18
N ASP A 15 0.28 16.26 3.49
CA ASP A 15 1.51 17.04 3.52
C ASP A 15 1.94 17.47 2.09
N PRO A 16 2.41 18.71 1.88
CA PRO A 16 2.84 19.19 0.56
C PRO A 16 3.93 18.34 -0.10
N SER A 17 4.76 17.65 0.69
CA SER A 17 5.80 16.74 0.18
C SER A 17 5.25 15.53 -0.57
N PHE A 18 3.95 15.21 -0.45
CA PHE A 18 3.30 14.10 -1.17
C PHE A 18 3.60 14.12 -2.67
N SER A 19 3.52 15.30 -3.29
CA SER A 19 3.70 15.47 -4.74
C SER A 19 5.11 15.11 -5.21
N LYS A 20 6.11 15.26 -4.33
CA LYS A 20 7.51 14.93 -4.60
C LYS A 20 7.82 13.49 -4.22
N ASP A 21 7.30 13.05 -3.09
CA ASP A 21 7.75 11.81 -2.45
C ASP A 21 6.96 10.59 -2.92
N VAL A 22 5.66 10.73 -3.20
CA VAL A 22 4.73 9.61 -3.39
C VAL A 22 4.01 9.66 -4.73
N LEU A 23 3.55 10.84 -5.15
CA LEU A 23 2.75 10.97 -6.37
C LEU A 23 3.47 10.37 -7.58
N ASP A 24 2.73 9.55 -8.33
CA ASP A 24 3.18 8.85 -9.53
C ASP A 24 4.32 7.83 -9.29
N THR A 25 4.56 7.44 -8.04
CA THR A 25 5.53 6.39 -7.72
C THR A 25 4.95 5.01 -8.05
N HIS A 26 5.73 4.21 -8.78
CA HIS A 26 5.47 2.79 -9.04
C HIS A 26 6.42 1.92 -8.23
N LEU A 27 5.87 1.03 -7.41
CA LEU A 27 6.66 0.08 -6.61
C LEU A 27 6.34 -1.35 -7.02
N ILE A 28 7.38 -2.15 -7.21
CA ILE A 28 7.29 -3.60 -7.34
C ILE A 28 8.17 -4.20 -6.26
N TYR A 29 7.60 -5.06 -5.44
CA TYR A 29 8.33 -5.65 -4.32
C TYR A 29 7.89 -7.10 -4.06
N ASP A 30 8.83 -7.88 -3.53
CA ASP A 30 8.67 -9.30 -3.24
C ASP A 30 8.60 -9.51 -1.72
N TYR A 31 7.50 -10.06 -1.22
CA TYR A 31 7.48 -10.60 0.14
C TYR A 31 8.36 -11.85 0.23
N THR A 32 9.09 -11.94 1.33
CA THR A 32 9.68 -13.22 1.76
C THR A 32 8.63 -13.96 2.57
N ALA A 33 7.86 -14.82 1.90
CA ALA A 33 6.82 -15.62 2.51
C ALA A 33 7.30 -17.05 2.75
N GLU A 34 6.60 -17.78 3.62
CA GLU A 34 6.82 -19.20 3.86
C GLU A 34 5.49 -19.92 3.79
N ASN A 35 5.45 -21.03 3.07
CA ASN A 35 4.27 -21.86 2.98
C ASN A 35 3.94 -22.45 4.36
N PRO A 36 2.79 -22.12 4.97
CA PRO A 36 2.51 -22.53 6.35
C PRO A 36 2.42 -24.05 6.55
N SER A 37 2.12 -24.79 5.48
CA SER A 37 1.94 -26.24 5.55
C SER A 37 3.22 -27.03 5.26
N THR A 38 4.14 -26.48 4.47
CA THR A 38 5.34 -27.20 3.99
C THR A 38 6.66 -26.58 4.44
N GLY A 39 6.65 -25.34 4.94
CA GLY A 39 7.85 -24.57 5.25
C GLY A 39 8.67 -24.14 4.02
N ALA A 40 8.14 -24.37 2.81
CA ALA A 40 8.81 -23.95 1.59
C ALA A 40 8.81 -22.42 1.49
N LYS A 41 9.98 -21.84 1.18
CA LYS A 41 10.09 -20.39 0.93
C LYS A 41 9.33 -20.03 -0.34
N GLU A 42 8.48 -19.02 -0.24
CA GLU A 42 7.72 -18.47 -1.35
C GLU A 42 8.09 -17.00 -1.55
N LYS A 43 7.96 -16.53 -2.79
CA LYS A 43 8.06 -15.11 -3.12
C LYS A 43 6.71 -14.65 -3.62
N TRP A 44 6.10 -13.72 -2.91
CA TRP A 44 4.86 -13.11 -3.37
C TRP A 44 5.16 -11.72 -3.88
N ARG A 45 5.03 -11.54 -5.20
CA ARG A 45 5.30 -10.28 -5.86
C ARG A 45 4.04 -9.41 -5.89
N TYR A 46 4.19 -8.18 -5.46
CA TYR A 46 3.14 -7.16 -5.47
C TYR A 46 3.63 -5.94 -6.26
N GLU A 47 2.70 -5.27 -6.93
CA GLU A 47 2.92 -4.05 -7.68
C GLU A 47 1.91 -3.00 -7.24
N MET A 48 2.37 -1.75 -7.10
CA MET A 48 1.59 -0.62 -6.62
C MET A 48 1.90 0.62 -7.42
N TRP A 49 0.90 1.46 -7.65
CA TRP A 49 1.04 2.77 -8.27
C TRP A 49 0.21 3.83 -7.53
N PHE A 50 0.90 4.83 -6.99
CA PHE A 50 0.31 5.95 -6.24
C PHE A 50 0.01 7.14 -7.15
N PHE A 51 -0.90 6.95 -8.10
CA PHE A 51 -1.17 7.93 -9.16
C PHE A 51 -1.93 9.18 -8.72
N SER A 52 -2.52 9.17 -7.52
CA SER A 52 -3.29 10.32 -7.02
C SER A 52 -3.22 10.44 -5.50
N SER A 53 -3.64 11.59 -4.99
CA SER A 53 -3.67 11.91 -3.56
C SER A 53 -4.76 11.19 -2.75
N ASN A 54 -5.60 10.35 -3.38
CA ASN A 54 -6.67 9.63 -2.71
C ASN A 54 -6.99 8.25 -3.31
N ARG A 55 -6.14 7.78 -4.24
CA ARG A 55 -6.29 6.49 -4.93
C ARG A 55 -4.95 5.80 -5.08
N ILE A 56 -5.01 4.48 -5.21
CA ILE A 56 -3.90 3.60 -5.55
C ILE A 56 -4.41 2.54 -6.52
N VAL A 57 -3.58 2.16 -7.48
CA VAL A 57 -3.77 0.93 -8.27
C VAL A 57 -2.77 -0.10 -7.79
N TYR A 58 -3.18 -1.36 -7.62
CA TYR A 58 -2.25 -2.43 -7.29
C TYR A 58 -2.57 -3.72 -8.05
N ALA A 59 -1.54 -4.56 -8.21
CA ALA A 59 -1.63 -5.90 -8.78
C ALA A 59 -0.85 -6.91 -7.95
N ILE A 60 -1.40 -8.11 -7.79
CA ILE A 60 -0.78 -9.23 -7.06
C ILE A 60 -0.34 -10.27 -8.08
N HIS A 61 0.96 -10.50 -8.17
CA HIS A 61 1.58 -11.40 -9.16
C HIS A 61 1.93 -12.77 -8.60
N GLY A 62 2.00 -12.92 -7.27
CA GLY A 62 2.33 -14.19 -6.61
C GLY A 62 1.61 -14.38 -5.28
N GLY A 63 1.60 -15.62 -4.79
CA GLY A 63 0.89 -16.00 -3.57
C GLY A 63 -0.58 -16.36 -3.79
N PRO A 64 -1.34 -16.57 -2.71
CA PRO A 64 -2.71 -17.08 -2.75
C PRO A 64 -3.70 -16.20 -3.54
N MET A 65 -3.39 -14.91 -3.68
CA MET A 65 -4.24 -13.91 -4.34
C MET A 65 -3.69 -13.48 -5.71
N ALA A 66 -2.76 -14.24 -6.30
CA ALA A 66 -2.19 -13.94 -7.61
C ALA A 66 -3.27 -13.77 -8.70
N GLY A 67 -3.12 -12.73 -9.53
CA GLY A 67 -4.06 -12.33 -10.56
C GLY A 67 -5.06 -11.24 -10.14
N ARG A 68 -5.13 -10.88 -8.85
CA ARG A 68 -5.96 -9.76 -8.37
C ARG A 68 -5.35 -8.42 -8.79
N ILE A 69 -6.20 -7.54 -9.31
CA ILE A 69 -5.88 -6.14 -9.66
C ILE A 69 -7.02 -5.27 -9.10
N ASN A 70 -6.69 -4.11 -8.53
CA ASN A 70 -7.72 -3.23 -7.96
C ASN A 70 -7.37 -1.74 -8.08
N ASP A 71 -8.40 -0.89 -8.13
CA ASP A 71 -8.33 0.57 -7.95
C ASP A 71 -9.06 0.93 -6.65
N GLN A 72 -8.33 1.49 -5.69
CA GLN A 72 -8.79 1.58 -4.32
C GLN A 72 -8.65 2.99 -3.74
N THR A 73 -9.63 3.39 -2.93
CA THR A 73 -9.51 4.60 -2.09
C THR A 73 -8.41 4.40 -1.07
N CYS A 74 -7.39 5.25 -1.09
CA CYS A 74 -6.24 5.18 -0.19
C CYS A 74 -6.08 6.50 0.58
N SER A 75 -5.76 6.38 1.85
CA SER A 75 -5.43 7.50 2.73
C SER A 75 -3.91 7.54 2.95
N TYR A 76 -3.32 8.71 2.75
CA TYR A 76 -1.89 8.96 2.91
C TYR A 76 -1.62 9.78 4.15
N GLN A 77 -0.64 9.35 4.93
CA GLN A 77 -0.14 10.08 6.09
C GLN A 77 1.38 10.23 5.96
N CYS A 78 1.85 11.47 6.00
CA CYS A 78 3.27 11.73 6.12
C CYS A 78 3.72 11.44 7.55
N VAL A 79 4.70 10.55 7.71
CA VAL A 79 5.35 10.28 9.00
C VAL A 79 6.55 11.19 9.16
N HIS A 80 7.38 11.26 8.12
CA HIS A 80 8.49 12.21 8.02
C HIS A 80 8.73 12.60 6.55
N PRO A 81 8.63 13.89 6.18
CA PRO A 81 8.80 14.35 4.81
C PRO A 81 10.15 13.93 4.23
N GLY A 82 10.17 13.41 3.00
CA GLY A 82 11.39 12.93 2.34
C GLY A 82 11.93 11.59 2.84
N GLU A 83 11.29 10.99 3.84
CA GLU A 83 11.76 9.74 4.46
C GLU A 83 10.71 8.65 4.49
N THR A 84 9.52 8.90 5.06
CA THR A 84 8.57 7.83 5.36
C THR A 84 7.12 8.28 5.25
N TRP A 85 6.34 7.45 4.55
CA TRP A 85 4.91 7.61 4.33
C TRP A 85 4.14 6.37 4.74
N GLN A 86 2.95 6.56 5.29
CA GLN A 86 2.00 5.48 5.54
C GLN A 86 0.83 5.59 4.56
N CYS A 87 0.52 4.49 3.87
CA CYS A 87 -0.54 4.36 2.90
C CYS A 87 -1.51 3.28 3.38
N ASN A 88 -2.77 3.65 3.62
CA ASN A 88 -3.76 2.75 4.22
C ASN A 88 -5.05 2.72 3.39
N TRP A 89 -5.63 1.54 3.22
CA TRP A 89 -6.94 1.40 2.58
C TRP A 89 -7.73 0.22 3.14
N LEU A 90 -9.06 0.31 2.99
CA LEU A 90 -9.99 -0.76 3.29
C LEU A 90 -10.57 -1.27 1.97
N GLU A 91 -10.47 -2.57 1.75
CA GLU A 91 -11.03 -3.23 0.56
C GLU A 91 -12.50 -3.60 0.75
N GLU A 92 -13.20 -3.81 -0.36
CA GLU A 92 -14.59 -4.27 -0.39
C GLU A 92 -14.79 -5.64 0.28
N THR A 93 -13.73 -6.44 0.36
CA THR A 93 -13.68 -7.75 1.03
C THR A 93 -13.60 -7.64 2.56
N GLY A 94 -13.42 -6.42 3.10
CA GLY A 94 -13.13 -6.18 4.51
C GLY A 94 -11.65 -6.31 4.88
N THR A 95 -10.77 -6.56 3.90
CA THR A 95 -9.32 -6.59 4.12
C THR A 95 -8.82 -5.18 4.46
N VAL A 96 -8.13 -5.08 5.59
CA VAL A 96 -7.50 -3.85 6.05
C VAL A 96 -6.03 -3.87 5.62
N CYS A 97 -5.64 -2.92 4.79
CA CYS A 97 -4.28 -2.85 4.26
C CYS A 97 -3.52 -1.65 4.84
N SER A 98 -2.30 -1.90 5.30
CA SER A 98 -1.38 -0.87 5.79
C SER A 98 0.01 -1.10 5.19
N LEU A 99 0.52 -0.06 4.54
CA LEU A 99 1.82 -0.03 3.88
C LEU A 99 2.63 1.15 4.44
N VAL A 100 3.89 0.90 4.75
CA VAL A 100 4.91 1.91 5.00
C VAL A 100 5.82 1.99 3.80
N TYR A 101 5.90 3.17 3.19
CA TYR A 101 6.82 3.46 2.11
C TYR A 101 7.99 4.28 2.63
N ASP A 102 9.18 3.72 2.52
CA ASP A 102 10.46 4.37 2.78
C ASP A 102 10.99 4.98 1.48
N VAL A 103 10.98 6.30 1.42
CA VAL A 103 11.36 7.11 0.25
C VAL A 103 12.86 6.98 -0.02
N VAL A 104 13.68 6.92 1.04
CA VAL A 104 15.15 6.90 0.93
C VAL A 104 15.63 5.60 0.32
N SER A 105 15.07 4.48 0.76
CA SER A 105 15.45 3.16 0.23
C SER A 105 14.58 2.70 -0.94
N SER A 106 13.52 3.44 -1.28
CA SER A 106 12.48 3.06 -2.24
C SER A 106 11.90 1.68 -1.94
N ARG A 107 11.63 1.41 -0.65
CA ARG A 107 11.11 0.13 -0.17
C ARG A 107 9.72 0.28 0.42
N ALA A 108 8.90 -0.72 0.14
CA ALA A 108 7.62 -0.92 0.77
C ALA A 108 7.73 -1.99 1.86
N TYR A 109 7.17 -1.71 3.03
CA TYR A 109 6.97 -2.64 4.12
C TYR A 109 5.48 -2.73 4.40
N SER A 110 4.93 -3.92 4.43
CA SER A 110 3.53 -4.13 4.78
C SER A 110 3.42 -5.44 5.55
N SER A 111 2.47 -5.49 6.48
CA SER A 111 2.11 -6.76 7.08
C SER A 111 1.13 -7.45 6.14
N PRO A 112 1.31 -8.76 5.84
CA PRO A 112 0.20 -9.53 5.33
C PRO A 112 -0.93 -9.46 6.37
N ALA A 113 -2.13 -9.06 5.93
CA ALA A 113 -3.35 -9.06 6.72
C ALA A 113 -4.03 -10.44 6.65
#